data_AF-A0A4Y4CVB4-F1
#
_entry.id   AF-A0A4Y4CVB4-F1
#
_cell.length_a   1.000
_cell.length_b   1.000
_cell.length_c   1.000
_cell.angle_alpha   90.00
_cell.angle_beta   90.00
_cell.angle_gamma   90.00
#
_symmetry.space_group_name_H-M   'P 1'
#
loop_
_entity.id
_entity.type
_entity.pdbx_description
1 polymer ?
#
loop_
_entity_poly.entity_id
_entity_poly.type
_entity_poly.pdbx_seq_one_letter_code
_entity_poly.pdbx_strand_id
1 'polypeptide(L)'
;MSGFDYALLALVGLSALLGFWRGLVSEVVALGAWLLAFVMAKSFMPELQPYAVAWVKEPLLQGPAAFLVIFIAVLIVVALARWLLGLLVQAAGLGLADRFLGACFGTLRGGLIVFALALLVGIGGFAKEAWWREASLSAPLETAVLASRPWLPEPLAKRLRYR
;
A
#
# COMPACT_ATOMS: atom_id res chain seq x y z
N MET A 1 -2.11 -18.70 -21.35
CA MET A 1 -1.97 -17.97 -20.08
C MET A 1 -1.15 -18.82 -19.14
N SER A 2 -0.01 -18.31 -18.68
CA SER A 2 0.91 -19.04 -17.81
C SER A 2 0.39 -19.05 -16.36
N GLY A 3 0.97 -19.88 -15.49
CA GLY A 3 0.65 -19.85 -14.05
C GLY A 3 0.89 -18.49 -13.40
N PHE A 4 1.81 -17.70 -13.96
CA PHE A 4 2.08 -16.34 -13.52
C PHE A 4 0.93 -15.38 -13.85
N ASP A 5 0.28 -15.52 -15.01
CA ASP A 5 -0.90 -14.71 -15.36
C ASP A 5 -2.03 -14.92 -14.35
N TYR A 6 -2.27 -16.17 -13.96
CA TYR A 6 -3.27 -16.48 -12.93
C TYR A 6 -2.91 -15.90 -11.56
N ALA A 7 -1.62 -15.88 -11.19
CA ALA A 7 -1.18 -15.25 -9.95
C ALA A 7 -1.43 -13.73 -9.95
N LEU A 8 -1.15 -13.05 -11.07
CA LEU A 8 -1.42 -11.62 -11.21
C LEU A 8 -2.92 -11.31 -11.17
N LEU A 9 -3.73 -12.07 -11.89
CA LEU A 9 -5.19 -11.93 -11.87
C LEU A 9 -5.77 -12.23 -10.49
N ALA A 10 -5.28 -13.27 -9.81
CA ALA A 10 -5.67 -13.58 -8.45
C ALA A 10 -5.30 -12.46 -7.47
N LEU A 11 -4.12 -11.85 -7.63
CA LEU A 11 -3.69 -10.71 -6.81
C LEU A 11 -4.63 -9.50 -6.98
N VAL A 12 -4.93 -9.13 -8.22
CA VAL A 12 -5.84 -8.01 -8.52
C VAL A 12 -7.26 -8.33 -8.05
N GLY A 13 -7.75 -9.54 -8.34
CA GLY A 13 -9.08 -10.01 -7.94
C GLY A 13 -9.24 -10.07 -6.41
N LEU A 14 -8.23 -10.58 -5.70
CA LEU A 14 -8.22 -10.59 -4.24
C LEU A 14 -8.17 -9.16 -3.68
N SER A 15 -7.37 -8.27 -4.26
CA SER A 15 -7.34 -6.87 -3.86
C SER A 15 -8.70 -6.19 -4.07
N ALA A 16 -9.37 -6.45 -5.19
CA ALA A 16 -10.72 -5.96 -5.46
C ALA A 16 -11.76 -6.53 -4.48
N LEU A 17 -11.68 -7.83 -4.16
CA LEU A 17 -12.58 -8.49 -3.21
C LEU A 17 -12.39 -7.97 -1.79
N LEU A 18 -11.13 -7.78 -1.37
CA LEU A 18 -10.80 -7.17 -0.08
C LEU A 18 -11.30 -5.72 0.00
N GLY A 19 -11.16 -4.95 -1.09
CA GLY A 19 -11.72 -3.61 -1.21
C GLY A 19 -13.26 -3.62 -1.12
N PHE A 20 -13.91 -4.60 -1.75
CA PHE A 20 -15.37 -4.78 -1.65
C PHE A 20 -15.85 -5.13 -0.24
N TRP A 21 -15.09 -5.94 0.50
CA TRP A 21 -15.44 -6.27 1.88
C TRP A 21 -15.19 -5.13 2.86
N ARG A 22 -14.12 -4.35 2.64
CA ARG A 22 -13.76 -3.24 3.54
C ARG A 22 -14.53 -1.96 3.24
N GLY A 23 -14.84 -1.70 1.98
CA GLY A 23 -15.45 -0.45 1.52
C GLY A 23 -14.42 0.66 1.31
N LEU A 24 -14.76 1.62 0.43
CA LEU A 24 -13.88 2.74 0.06
C LEU A 24 -13.51 3.59 1.28
N VAL A 25 -14.49 3.97 2.10
CA VAL A 25 -14.26 4.82 3.28
C VAL A 25 -13.26 4.18 4.22
N SER A 26 -13.40 2.87 4.45
CA SER A 26 -12.44 2.15 5.29
C SER A 26 -11.03 2.13 4.71
N GLU A 27 -10.89 2.05 3.38
CA GLU A 27 -9.58 2.02 2.73
C GLU A 27 -8.91 3.40 2.77
N VAL A 28 -9.65 4.46 2.43
CA VAL A 28 -9.16 5.85 2.45
C VAL A 28 -8.78 6.27 3.87
N VAL A 29 -9.64 6.00 4.85
CA VAL A 29 -9.34 6.30 6.26
C VAL A 29 -8.14 5.50 6.74
N ALA A 30 -7.99 4.23 6.35
CA ALA A 30 -6.83 3.44 6.72
C ALA A 30 -5.54 4.00 6.12
N LEU A 31 -5.53 4.42 4.86
CA LEU A 31 -4.37 5.04 4.23
C LEU A 31 -4.03 6.39 4.88
N GLY A 32 -5.03 7.22 5.15
CA GLY A 32 -4.87 8.46 5.90
C GLY A 32 -4.34 8.23 7.31
N ALA A 33 -4.74 7.14 7.97
CA ALA A 33 -4.28 6.78 9.31
C ALA A 33 -2.77 6.58 9.37
N TRP A 34 -2.18 5.88 8.39
CA TRP A 34 -0.73 5.67 8.34
C TRP A 34 0.03 6.98 8.20
N LEU A 35 -0.43 7.88 7.32
CA LEU A 35 0.18 9.20 7.13
C LEU A 35 0.04 10.06 8.40
N LEU A 36 -1.17 10.13 8.96
CA LEU A 36 -1.45 10.89 10.17
C LEU A 36 -0.63 10.36 11.35
N ALA A 37 -0.57 9.03 11.55
CA ALA A 37 0.22 8.41 12.60
C ALA A 37 1.71 8.73 12.44
N PHE A 38 2.24 8.71 11.21
CA PHE A 38 3.63 9.07 10.96
C PHE A 38 3.92 10.53 11.31
N VAL A 39 3.07 11.46 10.85
CA VAL A 39 3.22 12.90 11.11
C VAL A 39 3.12 13.18 12.60
N MET A 40 2.11 12.65 13.28
CA MET A 40 1.92 12.82 14.72
C MET A 40 3.08 12.21 15.51
N ALA A 41 3.46 10.97 15.20
CA ALA A 41 4.58 10.33 15.88
C ALA A 41 5.89 11.10 15.71
N LYS A 42 6.19 11.60 14.50
CA LYS A 42 7.36 12.44 14.26
C LYS A 42 7.31 13.74 15.06
N SER A 43 6.17 14.42 15.09
CA SER A 43 6.01 15.71 15.76
C SER A 43 6.05 15.61 17.29
N PHE A 44 5.41 14.59 17.86
CA PHE A 44 5.28 14.42 19.31
C PHE A 44 6.35 13.50 19.93
N MET A 45 7.18 12.83 19.12
CA MET A 45 8.30 12.02 19.63
C MET A 45 9.22 12.79 20.59
N PRO A 46 9.67 14.02 20.30
CA PRO A 46 10.57 14.75 21.20
C PRO A 46 9.96 15.02 22.59
N GLU A 47 8.63 15.16 22.66
CA GLU A 47 7.91 15.38 23.93
C GLU A 47 7.79 14.09 24.73
N LEU A 48 7.60 12.93 24.07
CA LEU A 48 7.46 11.64 24.74
C LEU A 48 8.81 10.96 25.05
N GLN A 49 9.86 11.28 24.31
CA GLN A 49 11.19 10.66 24.44
C GLN A 49 11.79 10.71 25.86
N PRO A 50 11.70 11.81 26.64
CA PRO A 50 12.23 11.85 28.00
C PRO A 50 11.56 10.84 28.94
N TYR A 51 10.28 10.54 28.71
CA TYR A 51 9.53 9.55 29.47
C TYR A 51 9.86 8.11 29.04
N ALA A 52 10.50 7.93 27.89
CA ALA A 52 10.89 6.61 27.39
C ALA A 52 11.97 5.93 28.21
N VAL A 53 12.74 6.70 28.99
CA VAL A 53 13.77 6.19 29.93
C VAL A 53 13.19 5.18 30.92
N ALA A 54 11.91 5.31 31.28
CA ALA A 54 11.26 4.41 32.24
C ALA A 54 11.06 2.98 31.72
N TRP A 55 11.00 2.78 30.40
CA TRP A 55 10.71 1.48 29.78
C TRP A 55 11.74 1.07 28.72
N VAL A 56 12.67 1.95 28.33
CA VAL A 56 13.80 1.68 27.44
C VAL A 56 15.09 2.26 28.02
N LYS A 57 15.99 1.37 28.43
CA LYS A 57 17.28 1.73 29.04
C LYS A 57 18.31 2.24 28.03
N GLU A 58 18.26 1.73 26.79
CA GLU A 58 19.20 2.09 25.73
C GLU A 58 18.87 3.46 25.13
N PRO A 59 19.74 4.49 25.27
CA PRO A 59 19.44 5.85 24.82
C PRO A 59 19.13 5.94 23.32
N LEU A 60 19.80 5.13 22.49
CA LEU A 60 19.58 5.09 21.05
C LEU A 60 18.15 4.64 20.68
N LEU A 61 17.53 3.82 21.53
CA LEU A 61 16.21 3.25 21.28
C LEU A 61 15.06 4.08 21.84
N GLN A 62 15.31 5.04 22.74
CA GLN A 62 14.26 5.85 23.38
C GLN A 62 13.43 6.66 22.38
N GLY A 63 14.07 7.30 21.40
CA GLY A 63 13.39 8.03 20.33
C GLY A 63 12.50 7.13 19.46
N PRO A 64 13.05 6.07 18.83
CA PRO A 64 12.28 5.10 18.06
C PRO A 64 11.13 4.46 18.84
N ALA A 65 11.34 4.18 20.12
CA ALA A 65 10.32 3.57 20.95
C ALA A 65 9.19 4.58 21.28
N ALA A 66 9.51 5.85 21.57
CA ALA A 66 8.52 6.91 21.74
C ALA A 66 7.70 7.14 20.46
N PHE A 67 8.38 7.18 19.31
CA PHE A 67 7.74 7.23 18.00
C PHE A 67 6.74 6.07 17.83
N LEU A 68 7.17 4.83 18.11
CA LEU A 68 6.34 3.65 17.94
C LEU A 68 5.10 3.67 18.84
N VAL A 69 5.23 4.11 20.09
CA VAL A 69 4.10 4.23 21.03
C VAL A 69 3.06 5.21 20.50
N ILE A 70 3.48 6.41 20.08
CA ILE A 70 2.56 7.41 19.52
C ILE A 70 1.93 6.90 18.24
N PHE A 71 2.73 6.29 17.37
CA PHE A 71 2.29 5.75 16.09
C PHE A 71 1.16 4.72 16.28
N ILE A 72 1.37 3.75 17.16
CA ILE A 72 0.37 2.72 17.48
C ILE A 72 -0.86 3.36 18.13
N ALA A 73 -0.69 4.30 19.07
CA ALA A 73 -1.80 4.99 19.72
C ALA A 73 -2.70 5.70 18.70
N VAL A 74 -2.11 6.44 17.75
CA VAL A 74 -2.85 7.12 16.68
C VAL A 74 -3.58 6.12 15.79
N LEU A 75 -2.92 5.03 15.39
CA LEU A 75 -3.57 3.98 14.59
C LEU A 75 -4.78 3.36 15.28
N ILE A 76 -4.71 3.13 16.60
CA ILE A 76 -5.82 2.61 17.40
C ILE A 76 -6.97 3.62 17.41
N VAL A 77 -6.69 4.89 17.69
CA VAL A 77 -7.72 5.96 17.70
C VAL A 77 -8.41 6.07 16.34
N VAL A 78 -7.64 6.08 15.25
CA VAL A 78 -8.21 6.16 13.91
C VAL A 78 -8.96 4.88 13.55
N ALA A 79 -8.52 3.71 14.01
CA ALA A 79 -9.25 2.45 13.80
C ALA A 79 -10.64 2.47 14.47
N LEU A 80 -10.75 3.04 15.67
CA LEU A 80 -12.04 3.24 16.34
C LEU A 80 -12.92 4.23 15.57
N ALA A 81 -12.36 5.35 15.13
CA ALA A 81 -13.07 6.32 14.30
C ALA A 81 -13.54 5.70 12.98
N ARG A 82 -12.71 4.88 12.35
CA ARG A 82 -13.04 4.13 11.11
C ARG A 82 -14.21 3.19 11.33
N TRP A 83 -14.25 2.49 12.46
CA TRP A 83 -15.37 1.61 12.80
C TRP A 83 -16.68 2.39 12.92
N LEU A 84 -16.65 3.55 13.59
CA LEU A 84 -17.82 4.43 13.71
C LEU A 84 -18.28 4.97 12.34
N LEU A 85 -17.34 5.39 11.49
CA LEU A 85 -17.64 5.82 10.12
C LEU A 85 -18.33 4.70 9.32
N GLY A 86 -17.90 3.45 9.49
CA GLY A 86 -18.55 2.29 8.86
C GLY A 86 -20.01 2.14 9.27
N LEU A 87 -20.33 2.37 10.54
CA LEU A 87 -21.72 2.36 11.02
C LEU A 87 -22.54 3.50 10.41
N LEU A 88 -21.96 4.69 10.28
CA LEU A 88 -22.63 5.85 9.65
C LEU A 88 -22.93 5.60 8.16
N VAL A 89 -21.99 5.02 7.42
CA VAL A 89 -22.18 4.66 6.00
C VAL A 89 -23.32 3.64 5.84
N GLN A 90 -23.39 2.67 6.75
CA GLN A 90 -24.50 1.70 6.76
C GLN A 90 -25.82 2.36 7.11
N ALA A 91 -25.86 3.23 8.12
CA ALA A 91 -27.05 3.97 8.52
C ALA A 91 -27.56 4.91 7.40
N ALA A 92 -26.66 5.47 6.59
CA ALA A 92 -26.99 6.29 5.44
C ALA A 92 -27.51 5.49 4.22
N GLY A 93 -27.53 4.16 4.28
CA GLY A 93 -27.91 3.29 3.16
C GLY A 93 -26.88 3.24 2.02
N LEU A 94 -25.70 3.86 2.19
CA LEU A 94 -24.66 3.94 1.18
C LEU A 94 -23.71 2.73 1.17
N GLY A 95 -23.98 1.71 2.01
CA GLY A 95 -23.10 0.55 2.17
C GLY A 95 -22.81 -0.19 0.86
N LEU A 96 -23.77 -0.32 -0.06
CA LEU A 96 -23.50 -0.95 -1.36
C LEU A 96 -22.58 -0.10 -2.23
N ALA A 97 -22.84 1.21 -2.33
CA ALA A 97 -22.02 2.13 -3.11
C ALA A 97 -20.59 2.18 -2.57
N ASP A 98 -20.42 2.26 -1.24
CA ASP A 98 -19.11 2.24 -0.58
C ASP A 98 -18.32 0.95 -0.90
N ARG A 99 -18.98 -0.20 -0.92
CA ARG A 99 -18.36 -1.49 -1.27
C ARG A 99 -17.99 -1.59 -2.74
N PHE A 100 -18.84 -1.12 -3.65
CA PHE A 100 -18.49 -1.05 -5.08
C PHE A 100 -17.31 -0.13 -5.35
N LEU A 101 -17.30 1.05 -4.75
CA LEU A 101 -16.17 1.97 -4.84
C LEU A 101 -14.91 1.38 -4.20
N GLY A 102 -15.06 0.62 -3.11
CA GLY A 102 -13.99 -0.17 -2.51
C GLY A 102 -13.43 -1.23 -3.46
N ALA A 103 -14.27 -1.92 -4.25
CA ALA A 103 -13.79 -2.83 -5.28
C ALA A 103 -12.97 -2.11 -6.38
N CYS A 104 -13.43 -0.93 -6.82
CA CYS A 104 -12.68 -0.11 -7.77
C CYS A 104 -11.32 0.33 -7.20
N PHE A 105 -11.30 0.80 -5.95
CA PHE A 105 -10.07 1.17 -5.26
C PHE A 105 -9.14 -0.03 -5.07
N GLY A 106 -9.67 -1.17 -4.64
CA GLY A 106 -8.95 -2.43 -4.50
C GLY A 106 -8.36 -2.90 -5.83
N THR A 107 -9.07 -2.70 -6.94
CA THR A 107 -8.57 -3.03 -8.30
C THR A 107 -7.42 -2.12 -8.69
N LEU A 108 -7.54 -0.80 -8.47
CA LEU A 108 -6.48 0.17 -8.71
C LEU A 108 -5.23 -0.15 -7.87
N ARG A 109 -5.42 -0.45 -6.58
CA ARG A 109 -4.34 -0.88 -5.69
C ARG A 109 -3.68 -2.17 -6.17
N GLY A 110 -4.46 -3.18 -6.55
CA GLY A 110 -3.96 -4.43 -7.10
C GLY A 110 -3.14 -4.19 -8.37
N GLY A 111 -3.65 -3.38 -9.28
CA GLY A 111 -2.95 -2.97 -10.50
C GLY A 111 -1.64 -2.23 -10.21
N LEU A 112 -1.63 -1.32 -9.23
CA LEU A 112 -0.41 -0.64 -8.78
C LEU A 112 0.64 -1.62 -8.22
N ILE A 113 0.22 -2.64 -7.48
CA ILE A 113 1.14 -3.68 -6.97
C ILE A 113 1.72 -4.48 -8.14
N VAL A 114 0.88 -4.91 -9.09
CA VAL A 114 1.34 -5.62 -10.30
C VAL A 114 2.30 -4.76 -11.12
N PHE A 115 2.00 -3.46 -11.26
CA PHE A 115 2.87 -2.51 -11.94
C PHE A 115 4.22 -2.36 -11.22
N ALA A 116 4.23 -2.25 -9.90
CA ALA A 116 5.45 -2.19 -9.11
C ALA A 116 6.28 -3.47 -9.25
N LEU A 117 5.64 -4.64 -9.27
CA LEU A 117 6.31 -5.92 -9.54
C LEU A 117 6.96 -5.92 -10.93
N ALA A 118 6.24 -5.45 -11.95
CA ALA A 118 6.79 -5.31 -13.29
C ALA A 118 8.02 -4.40 -13.29
N LEU A 119 7.93 -3.21 -12.68
CA LEU A 119 9.05 -2.29 -12.53
C LEU A 119 10.27 -2.95 -11.89
N LEU A 120 10.08 -3.72 -10.81
CA LEU A 120 11.14 -4.47 -10.15
C LEU A 120 11.74 -5.56 -11.04
N VAL A 121 10.93 -6.25 -11.85
CA VAL A 121 11.41 -7.23 -12.85
C VAL A 121 12.29 -6.56 -13.90
N GLY A 122 11.88 -5.41 -14.42
CA GLY A 122 12.65 -4.64 -15.40
C GLY A 122 13.95 -4.07 -14.85
N ILE A 123 13.99 -3.65 -13.57
CA ILE A 123 15.21 -3.17 -12.92
C ILE A 123 16.13 -4.34 -12.52
N GLY A 124 15.55 -5.45 -12.09
CA GLY A 124 16.27 -6.64 -11.64
C GLY A 124 16.80 -7.51 -12.78
N GLY A 125 16.37 -7.27 -14.02
CA GLY A 125 16.81 -8.04 -15.19
C GLY A 125 16.14 -9.40 -15.34
N PHE A 126 15.08 -9.66 -14.58
CA PHE A 126 14.31 -10.92 -14.63
C PHE A 126 13.40 -11.02 -15.86
N ALA A 127 13.36 -10.00 -16.71
CA ALA A 127 12.55 -9.97 -17.92
C ALA A 127 12.87 -11.11 -18.92
N LYS A 128 14.06 -11.71 -18.83
CA LYS A 128 14.51 -12.80 -19.71
C LYS A 128 14.04 -14.18 -19.26
N GLU A 129 13.50 -14.28 -18.05
CA GLU A 129 13.06 -15.54 -17.47
C GLU A 129 11.81 -16.10 -18.17
N ALA A 130 11.73 -17.43 -18.28
CA ALA A 130 10.63 -18.12 -18.96
C ALA A 130 9.26 -17.77 -18.37
N TRP A 131 9.15 -17.70 -17.04
CA TRP A 131 7.89 -17.38 -16.33
C TRP A 131 7.36 -15.97 -16.63
N TRP A 132 8.23 -15.02 -16.95
CA TRP A 132 7.86 -13.66 -17.33
C TRP A 132 7.57 -13.54 -18.83
N ARG A 133 8.45 -14.13 -19.67
CA ARG A 133 8.33 -14.04 -21.13
C ARG A 133 7.12 -14.79 -21.68
N GLU A 134 6.72 -15.89 -21.04
CA GLU A 134 5.56 -16.69 -21.44
C GLU A 134 4.23 -16.15 -20.89
N ALA A 135 4.27 -15.20 -19.96
CA ALA A 135 3.09 -14.56 -19.41
C ALA A 135 2.42 -13.67 -20.46
N SER A 136 1.12 -13.82 -20.67
CA SER A 136 0.37 -12.99 -21.60
C SER A 136 0.22 -11.54 -21.09
N LEU A 137 0.26 -11.35 -19.77
CA LEU A 137 0.19 -10.05 -19.12
C LEU A 137 1.53 -9.31 -19.06
N SER A 138 2.66 -9.94 -19.38
CA SER A 138 3.97 -9.26 -19.32
C SER A 138 4.08 -8.14 -20.37
N ALA A 139 3.73 -8.40 -21.63
CA ALA A 139 3.81 -7.40 -22.70
C ALA A 139 3.05 -6.07 -22.41
N PRO A 140 1.77 -6.07 -21.97
CA PRO A 140 1.10 -4.83 -21.59
C PRO A 140 1.70 -4.18 -20.35
N LEU A 141 2.20 -4.96 -19.38
CA LEU A 141 2.87 -4.42 -18.19
C LEU A 141 4.22 -3.77 -18.51
N GLU A 142 5.02 -4.39 -19.37
CA GLU A 142 6.27 -3.81 -19.87
C GLU A 142 6.00 -2.49 -20.57
N THR A 143 4.97 -2.45 -21.42
CA THR A 143 4.57 -1.22 -22.12
C THR A 143 4.16 -0.13 -21.13
N ALA A 144 3.38 -0.47 -20.10
CA ALA A 144 2.99 0.47 -19.06
C ALA A 144 4.22 1.02 -18.29
N VAL A 145 5.17 0.15 -17.92
CA VAL A 145 6.39 0.56 -17.21
C VAL A 145 7.31 1.40 -18.10
N LEU A 146 7.40 1.07 -19.39
CA LEU A 146 8.16 1.87 -20.36
C LEU A 146 7.52 3.25 -20.57
N ALA A 147 6.19 3.33 -20.63
CA ALA A 147 5.46 4.59 -20.72
C ALA A 147 5.68 5.46 -19.48
N SER A 148 5.94 4.87 -18.31
CA SER A 148 6.22 5.63 -17.09
C SER A 148 7.67 6.12 -16.96
N ARG A 149 8.56 5.77 -17.90
CA ARG A 149 9.98 6.20 -17.87
C ARG A 149 10.20 7.70 -17.64
N PRO A 150 9.43 8.63 -18.24
CA PRO A 150 9.61 10.06 -18.03
C PRO A 150 9.37 10.51 -16.58
N TRP A 151 8.59 9.75 -15.81
CA TRP A 151 8.29 10.05 -14.40
C TRP A 151 9.20 9.29 -13.43
N LEU A 152 10.08 8.41 -13.92
CA LEU A 152 11.00 7.65 -13.08
C LEU A 152 12.25 8.48 -12.74
N PRO A 153 12.77 8.38 -11.51
CA PRO A 153 14.09 8.89 -11.15
C PRO A 153 15.18 8.37 -12.10
N GLU A 154 16.09 9.24 -12.52
CA GLU A 154 17.26 8.95 -13.38
C GLU A 154 17.97 7.60 -13.08
N PRO A 155 18.23 7.21 -11.81
CA PRO A 155 18.88 5.93 -11.50
C PRO A 155 18.05 4.71 -11.87
N LEU A 156 16.73 4.78 -11.76
CA LEU A 156 15.80 3.69 -12.07
C LEU A 156 15.59 3.60 -13.58
N ALA A 157 15.45 4.74 -14.26
CA ALA A 157 15.31 4.81 -15.71
C ALA A 157 16.51 4.16 -16.44
N LYS A 158 17.74 4.35 -15.92
CA LYS A 158 18.97 3.75 -16.48
C LYS A 158 19.08 2.24 -16.27
N ARG A 159 18.44 1.70 -15.23
CA ARG A 159 18.49 0.26 -14.90
C ARG A 159 17.36 -0.54 -15.55
N LEU A 160 16.37 0.12 -16.13
CA LEU A 160 15.19 -0.51 -16.68
C LEU A 160 15.49 -1.24 -18.00
N ARG A 161 15.67 -2.57 -17.96
CA ARG A 161 16.03 -3.41 -19.10
C ARG A 161 15.02 -4.54 -19.30
N TYR A 162 14.22 -4.40 -20.36
CA TYR A 162 13.35 -5.46 -20.87
C TYR A 162 13.89 -6.12 -22.16
N ARG A 163 15.00 -5.60 -22.71
CA ARG A 163 15.79 -6.20 -23.79
C ARG A 163 17.26 -6.28 -23.36
#